data_AF-A0A7R9MM92-F1
#
_entry.id   AF-A0A7R9MM92-F1
#
_cell.length_a   1.000
_cell.length_b   1.000
_cell.length_c   1.000
_cell.angle_alpha   90.00
_cell.angle_beta   90.00
_cell.angle_gamma   90.00
#
_symmetry.space_group_name_H-M   'P 1'
#
loop_
_entity.id
_entity.type
_entity.pdbx_description
1 polymer ?
#
loop_
_entity_poly.entity_id
_entity_poly.type
_entity_poly.pdbx_seq_one_letter_code
_entity_poly.pdbx_strand_id
1 'polypeptide(L)'
;YQFFITYDKNIPILEAVFNCLELFLTIIAFIISCLTTRYSEFEVLGTECEAKCPMNDFNIFSKIFIFWMKTILKQGYKSTADLAQYLLPICDYMKSLHAFNAFESANRKYNSNKLKPKTEITLFPLLVWTAWTPYLFGSLMELIHVCVDLSQPFILSKLIDFVSDTEHLWHGLCYAVAYSLINLISQLLECHSNLFINMAYYRTSSALISALYQKMLRLSQLGPSSLTLLAVMLIVGPFTTFVMTRIDTLQTKQMQLKDKRMEQISEVLSNIKLLKLFGWEKPFIDRISETRRQELHTLKLKNYFWSCIDVLWIVVPFIIAGITFTIFIYTSGQPFTAKTAFVSLSVYISLKAPMGS
;
A
#
# COMPACT_ATOMS: atom_id res chain seq x y z
N TYR A 1 12.91 -43.60 -3.30
CA TYR A 1 11.77 -43.46 -4.22
C TYR A 1 10.40 -43.51 -3.55
N GLN A 2 10.17 -44.30 -2.49
CA GLN A 2 8.89 -44.27 -1.74
C GLN A 2 8.68 -43.00 -0.88
N PHE A 3 9.75 -42.33 -0.43
CA PHE A 3 9.66 -41.11 0.39
C PHE A 3 9.21 -39.85 -0.37
N PHE A 4 9.45 -39.78 -1.70
CA PHE A 4 9.07 -38.62 -2.52
C PHE A 4 7.60 -38.65 -2.97
N ILE A 5 6.99 -39.84 -3.06
CA ILE A 5 5.58 -40.02 -3.44
C ILE A 5 4.64 -39.68 -2.26
N THR A 6 5.10 -39.90 -1.01
CA THR A 6 4.34 -39.50 0.19
C THR A 6 4.36 -37.99 0.40
N TYR A 7 5.39 -37.30 -0.08
CA TYR A 7 5.51 -35.84 0.03
C TYR A 7 4.45 -35.14 -0.83
N ASP A 8 4.17 -35.66 -2.04
CA ASP A 8 3.21 -35.08 -3.00
C ASP A 8 1.74 -35.14 -2.51
N LYS A 9 1.38 -36.16 -1.73
CA LYS A 9 0.04 -36.27 -1.12
C LYS A 9 -0.19 -35.35 0.07
N ASN A 10 0.88 -34.93 0.75
CA ASN A 10 0.78 -34.10 1.96
C ASN A 10 0.86 -32.60 1.67
N ILE A 11 1.31 -32.19 0.48
CA ILE A 11 1.32 -30.77 0.06
C ILE A 11 -0.07 -30.11 0.19
N PRO A 12 -1.19 -30.69 -0.32
CA PRO A 12 -2.50 -30.06 -0.17
C PRO A 12 -3.00 -30.04 1.27
N ILE A 13 -2.59 -30.99 2.11
CA ILE A 13 -2.89 -31.00 3.54
C ILE A 13 -2.08 -29.92 4.25
N LEU A 14 -0.80 -29.75 3.88
CA LEU A 14 0.08 -28.72 4.42
C LEU A 14 -0.40 -27.32 4.01
N GLU A 15 -0.83 -27.13 2.76
CA GLU A 15 -1.45 -25.88 2.28
C GLU A 15 -2.79 -25.62 2.98
N ALA A 16 -3.64 -26.64 3.18
CA ALA A 16 -4.89 -26.48 3.91
C ALA A 16 -4.65 -26.13 5.39
N VAL A 17 -3.67 -26.77 6.03
CA VAL A 17 -3.23 -26.46 7.40
C VAL A 17 -2.65 -25.05 7.46
N PHE A 18 -1.83 -24.66 6.48
CA PHE A 18 -1.25 -23.31 6.39
C PHE A 18 -2.33 -22.24 6.18
N ASN A 19 -3.32 -22.48 5.31
CA ASN A 19 -4.45 -21.57 5.09
C ASN A 19 -5.37 -21.49 6.32
N CYS A 20 -5.60 -22.61 7.02
CA CYS A 20 -6.33 -22.61 8.29
C CYS A 20 -5.55 -21.89 9.39
N LEU A 21 -4.23 -22.02 9.39
CA LEU A 21 -3.34 -21.30 10.29
C LEU A 21 -3.34 -19.81 9.98
N GLU A 22 -3.31 -19.40 8.70
CA GLU A 22 -3.45 -17.99 8.29
C GLU A 22 -4.81 -17.44 8.68
N LEU A 23 -5.90 -18.17 8.46
CA LEU A 23 -7.24 -17.76 8.88
C LEU A 23 -7.32 -17.62 10.41
N PHE A 24 -6.72 -18.54 11.15
CA PHE A 24 -6.66 -18.49 12.61
C PHE A 24 -5.80 -17.33 13.11
N LEU A 25 -4.62 -17.13 12.53
CA LEU A 25 -3.71 -16.02 12.86
C LEU A 25 -4.31 -14.67 12.50
N THR A 26 -5.13 -14.57 11.46
CA THR A 26 -5.83 -13.34 11.08
C THR A 26 -7.05 -13.07 11.96
N ILE A 27 -7.76 -14.10 12.44
CA ILE A 27 -8.76 -13.95 13.51
C ILE A 27 -8.08 -13.49 14.80
N ILE A 28 -6.91 -14.05 15.14
CA ILE A 28 -6.11 -13.59 16.28
C ILE A 28 -5.63 -12.15 16.05
N ALA A 29 -5.13 -11.80 14.86
CA ALA A 29 -4.71 -10.45 14.53
C ALA A 29 -5.87 -9.46 14.56
N PHE A 30 -7.09 -9.88 14.17
CA PHE A 30 -8.32 -9.10 14.33
C PHE A 30 -8.64 -8.87 15.81
N ILE A 31 -8.56 -9.92 16.63
CA ILE A 31 -8.74 -9.83 18.09
C ILE A 31 -7.67 -8.92 18.70
N ILE A 32 -6.41 -9.06 18.29
CA ILE A 32 -5.29 -8.22 18.74
C ILE A 32 -5.48 -6.79 18.25
N SER A 33 -5.89 -6.53 17.00
CA SER A 33 -6.18 -5.19 16.47
C SER A 33 -7.35 -4.52 17.19
N CYS A 34 -8.35 -5.31 17.63
CA CYS A 34 -9.39 -4.86 18.55
C CYS A 34 -8.83 -4.48 19.94
N LEU A 35 -7.68 -5.05 20.35
CA LEU A 35 -7.04 -4.84 21.65
C LEU A 35 -5.87 -3.82 21.62
N THR A 36 -5.18 -3.66 20.48
CA THR A 36 -3.98 -2.83 20.33
C THR A 36 -4.30 -1.60 19.50
N THR A 37 -4.42 -0.47 20.19
CA THR A 37 -4.45 0.85 19.58
C THR A 37 -3.09 1.20 18.99
N ARG A 38 -2.94 1.09 17.65
CA ARG A 38 -2.15 2.02 16.82
C ARG A 38 -2.27 1.69 15.33
N TYR A 39 -2.79 2.64 14.56
CA TYR A 39 -2.32 2.89 13.19
C TYR A 39 -2.61 4.33 12.76
N SER A 40 -1.78 4.83 11.84
CA SER A 40 -1.73 6.18 11.27
C SER A 40 -2.69 6.37 10.10
N GLU A 41 -3.25 7.57 10.03
CA GLU A 41 -4.36 8.02 9.17
C GLU A 41 -4.03 8.05 7.67
N PHE A 42 -4.99 7.63 6.85
CA PHE A 42 -5.23 8.16 5.50
C PHE A 42 -6.75 8.21 5.26
N GLU A 43 -7.24 9.38 4.85
CA GLU A 43 -8.65 9.69 4.56
C GLU A 43 -8.75 10.00 3.06
N VAL A 44 -9.63 9.30 2.35
CA VAL A 44 -9.82 9.43 0.90
C VAL A 44 -11.22 10.00 0.66
N LEU A 45 -11.35 11.31 0.50
CA LEU A 45 -12.55 11.92 -0.08
C LEU A 45 -12.29 12.34 -1.53
N GLY A 46 -13.14 11.86 -2.42
CA GLY A 46 -13.18 12.30 -3.81
C GLY A 46 -13.98 13.59 -3.91
N THR A 47 -13.32 14.66 -4.36
CA THR A 47 -13.97 15.71 -5.15
C THR A 47 -13.05 16.07 -6.31
N GLU A 48 -13.60 16.04 -7.52
CA GLU A 48 -12.92 16.38 -8.76
C GLU A 48 -12.42 17.84 -8.73
N CYS A 49 -11.11 18.03 -8.54
CA CYS A 49 -10.46 19.32 -8.77
C CYS A 49 -9.62 19.24 -10.05
N GLU A 50 -9.82 20.21 -10.93
CA GLU A 50 -9.03 20.48 -12.16
C GLU A 50 -7.59 20.96 -11.86
N ALA A 51 -6.94 20.45 -10.82
CA ALA A 51 -5.55 20.78 -10.56
C ALA A 51 -4.63 20.08 -11.59
N LYS A 52 -3.42 20.61 -11.83
CA LYS A 52 -2.40 19.94 -12.66
C LYS A 52 -1.45 19.16 -11.77
N CYS A 53 -0.91 18.05 -12.28
CA CYS A 53 0.04 17.23 -11.53
C CYS A 53 1.31 18.04 -11.22
N PRO A 54 1.67 18.23 -9.94
CA PRO A 54 2.74 19.14 -9.52
C PRO A 54 4.09 18.72 -10.10
N MET A 55 4.31 17.41 -10.29
CA MET A 55 5.59 16.84 -10.71
C MET A 55 6.07 17.33 -12.08
N ASN A 56 5.18 17.83 -12.94
CA ASN A 56 5.53 18.31 -14.28
C ASN A 56 6.13 19.74 -14.27
N ASP A 57 5.68 20.61 -13.36
CA ASP A 57 5.96 22.04 -13.42
C ASP A 57 7.19 22.47 -12.60
N PHE A 58 7.83 21.54 -11.88
CA PHE A 58 8.96 21.86 -11.00
C PHE A 58 10.34 21.74 -11.67
N ASN A 59 11.24 22.66 -11.30
CA ASN A 59 12.66 22.70 -11.67
C ASN A 59 13.40 21.40 -11.30
N ILE A 60 14.50 21.10 -12.01
CA ILE A 60 15.31 19.88 -11.82
C ILE A 60 15.74 19.69 -10.36
N PHE A 61 16.15 20.75 -9.67
CA PHE A 61 16.48 20.70 -8.25
C PHE A 61 15.29 20.27 -7.37
N SER A 62 14.09 20.76 -7.67
CA SER A 62 12.88 20.37 -6.93
C SER A 62 12.48 18.92 -7.21
N LYS A 63 12.81 18.38 -8.39
CA LYS A 63 12.63 16.96 -8.71
C LYS A 63 13.62 16.08 -7.95
N ILE A 64 14.90 16.45 -7.91
CA ILE A 64 15.95 15.71 -7.19
C ILE A 64 15.67 15.71 -5.68
N PHE A 65 15.32 16.84 -5.08
CA PHE A 65 15.07 16.88 -3.63
C PHE A 65 13.63 16.58 -3.23
N ILE A 66 12.78 16.15 -4.18
CA ILE A 66 11.33 15.91 -3.98
C ILE A 66 10.68 17.13 -3.28
N PHE A 67 11.17 18.33 -3.57
CA PHE A 67 10.80 19.55 -2.85
C PHE A 67 9.36 19.97 -3.13
N TRP A 68 8.80 19.51 -4.25
CA TRP A 68 7.39 19.64 -4.57
C TRP A 68 6.47 19.06 -3.49
N MET A 69 6.91 18.00 -2.79
CA MET A 69 6.18 17.41 -1.66
C MET A 69 6.06 18.39 -0.48
N LYS A 70 7.01 19.31 -0.30
CA LYS A 70 6.94 20.35 0.73
C LYS A 70 5.70 21.22 0.59
N THR A 71 5.28 21.52 -0.64
CA THR A 71 4.07 22.29 -0.90
C THR A 71 2.83 21.56 -0.38
N ILE A 72 2.77 20.25 -0.62
CA ILE A 72 1.68 19.37 -0.16
C ILE A 72 1.71 19.27 1.36
N LEU A 73 2.88 19.03 1.95
CA LEU A 73 3.05 18.93 3.41
C LEU A 73 2.69 20.23 4.12
N LYS A 74 3.11 21.38 3.57
CA LYS A 74 2.77 22.70 4.11
C LYS A 74 1.28 23.00 4.00
N GLN A 75 0.63 22.52 2.94
CA GLN A 75 -0.81 22.65 2.76
C GLN A 75 -1.57 21.76 3.75
N GLY A 76 -1.18 20.49 3.89
CA GLY A 76 -1.75 19.56 4.85
C GLY A 76 -1.52 19.97 6.32
N TYR A 77 -0.40 20.63 6.63
CA TYR A 77 -0.16 21.20 7.96
C TYR A 77 -1.12 22.35 8.31
N LYS A 78 -1.54 23.15 7.31
CA LYS A 78 -2.38 24.33 7.53
C LYS A 78 -3.87 24.02 7.56
N SER A 79 -4.32 22.98 6.87
CA SER A 79 -5.73 22.57 6.86
C SER A 79 -5.82 21.06 7.01
N THR A 80 -6.24 20.60 8.19
CA THR A 80 -6.50 19.19 8.50
C THR A 80 -7.91 18.76 8.10
N ALA A 81 -8.83 19.72 7.84
CA ALA A 81 -10.25 19.44 7.68
C ALA A 81 -10.67 18.99 6.27
N ASP A 82 -9.89 19.33 5.23
CA ASP A 82 -10.29 19.11 3.82
C ASP A 82 -9.15 18.56 2.93
N LEU A 83 -8.22 17.77 3.48
CA LEU A 83 -7.03 17.27 2.75
C LEU A 83 -7.40 16.58 1.42
N ALA A 84 -8.56 15.95 1.40
CA ALA A 84 -9.07 15.20 0.29
C ALA A 84 -9.59 16.07 -0.88
N GLN A 85 -10.07 17.29 -0.61
CA GLN A 85 -10.35 18.30 -1.64
C GLN A 85 -9.07 18.83 -2.30
N TYR A 86 -7.92 18.67 -1.63
CA TYR A 86 -6.60 19.07 -2.12
C TYR A 86 -5.76 17.89 -2.63
N LEU A 87 -6.33 16.68 -2.76
CA LEU A 87 -5.66 15.56 -3.40
C LEU A 87 -5.31 15.96 -4.84
N LEU A 88 -4.02 16.04 -5.12
CA LEU A 88 -3.53 16.42 -6.43
C LEU A 88 -3.88 15.32 -7.42
N PRO A 89 -4.39 15.67 -8.60
CA PRO A 89 -4.78 14.69 -9.59
C PRO A 89 -3.56 13.90 -10.04
N ILE A 90 -3.78 12.60 -10.16
CA ILE A 90 -2.80 11.63 -10.62
C ILE A 90 -2.27 12.09 -11.98
N CYS A 91 -0.95 12.15 -12.11
CA CYS A 91 -0.27 12.44 -13.36
C CYS A 91 -0.81 11.57 -14.51
N ASP A 92 -1.02 12.15 -15.70
CA ASP A 92 -1.67 11.45 -16.82
C ASP A 92 -1.01 10.12 -17.22
N TYR A 93 0.31 10.03 -17.09
CA TYR A 93 1.07 8.81 -17.38
C TYR A 93 0.87 7.68 -16.35
N MET A 94 0.36 8.00 -15.15
CA MET A 94 0.04 7.06 -14.07
C MET A 94 -1.44 6.63 -14.08
N LYS A 95 -2.30 7.28 -14.87
CA LYS A 95 -3.71 6.90 -14.99
C LYS A 95 -3.85 5.50 -15.59
N SER A 96 -4.82 4.73 -15.07
CA SER A 96 -5.10 3.36 -15.50
C SER A 96 -5.35 3.24 -17.01
N LEU A 97 -6.00 4.24 -17.62
CA LEU A 97 -6.26 4.30 -19.06
C LEU A 97 -4.95 4.30 -19.88
N HIS A 98 -3.97 5.11 -19.47
CA HIS A 98 -2.69 5.21 -20.18
C HIS A 98 -1.86 3.94 -19.99
N ALA A 99 -1.85 3.40 -18.77
CA ALA A 99 -1.20 2.12 -18.46
C ALA A 99 -1.78 0.97 -19.29
N PHE A 100 -3.11 0.91 -19.42
CA PHE A 100 -3.79 -0.08 -20.23
C PHE A 100 -3.51 0.07 -21.74
N ASN A 101 -3.53 1.29 -22.28
CA ASN A 101 -3.21 1.52 -23.69
C ASN A 101 -1.76 1.12 -24.03
N ALA A 102 -0.82 1.35 -23.10
CA ALA A 102 0.56 0.88 -23.24
C ALA A 102 0.64 -0.66 -23.24
N PHE A 103 -0.14 -1.33 -22.40
CA PHE A 103 -0.27 -2.79 -22.40
C PHE A 103 -0.86 -3.32 -23.71
N GLU A 104 -1.94 -2.72 -24.20
CA GLU A 104 -2.61 -3.18 -25.40
C GLU A 104 -1.74 -2.97 -26.66
N SER A 105 -1.08 -1.82 -26.78
CA SER A 105 -0.17 -1.54 -27.90
C SER A 105 1.03 -2.50 -27.93
N ALA A 106 1.60 -2.82 -26.77
CA ALA A 106 2.64 -3.82 -26.64
C ALA A 106 2.14 -5.23 -27.03
N ASN A 107 0.91 -5.58 -26.65
CA ASN A 107 0.31 -6.86 -26.99
C ASN A 107 0.07 -6.98 -28.50
N ARG A 108 -0.41 -5.91 -29.15
CA ARG A 108 -0.58 -5.85 -30.60
C ARG A 108 0.75 -6.02 -31.33
N LYS A 109 1.81 -5.33 -30.89
CA LYS A 109 3.16 -5.44 -31.48
C LYS A 109 3.78 -6.83 -31.29
N TYR A 110 3.56 -7.46 -30.14
CA TYR A 110 4.03 -8.81 -29.88
C TYR A 110 3.32 -9.85 -30.77
N ASN A 111 2.02 -9.66 -31.02
CA ASN A 111 1.22 -10.56 -31.85
C ASN A 111 1.37 -10.29 -33.36
N SER A 112 1.64 -9.06 -33.79
CA SER A 112 1.86 -8.73 -35.21
C SER A 112 3.08 -9.44 -35.80
N ASN A 113 4.08 -9.73 -34.97
CA ASN A 113 5.30 -10.41 -35.38
C ASN A 113 5.14 -11.94 -35.49
N LYS A 114 3.95 -12.50 -35.21
CA LYS A 114 3.68 -13.94 -35.34
C LYS A 114 2.70 -14.22 -36.47
N LEU A 115 3.10 -15.12 -37.38
CA LEU A 115 2.30 -15.60 -38.53
C LEU A 115 0.97 -16.27 -38.14
N LYS A 116 0.80 -16.71 -36.88
CA LYS A 116 -0.47 -17.16 -36.32
C LYS A 116 -0.69 -16.50 -34.95
N PRO A 117 -1.80 -15.78 -34.74
CA PRO A 117 -2.10 -15.21 -33.43
C PRO A 117 -2.32 -16.35 -32.43
N LYS A 118 -1.50 -16.41 -31.37
CA LYS A 118 -1.71 -17.34 -30.26
C LYS A 118 -2.89 -16.84 -29.42
N THR A 119 -3.77 -17.76 -29.02
CA THR A 119 -4.90 -17.49 -28.11
C THR A 119 -4.45 -17.23 -26.66
N GLU A 120 -3.24 -17.68 -26.32
CA GLU A 120 -2.61 -17.49 -25.01
C GLU A 120 -1.72 -16.25 -24.98
N ILE A 121 -2.07 -15.30 -24.12
CA ILE A 121 -1.28 -14.08 -23.89
C ILE A 121 -0.15 -14.43 -22.91
N THR A 122 1.10 -14.23 -23.33
CA THR A 122 2.25 -14.35 -22.42
C THR A 122 2.35 -13.08 -21.58
N LEU A 123 1.82 -13.12 -20.36
CA LEU A 123 1.66 -11.93 -19.49
C LEU A 123 3.00 -11.31 -19.06
N PHE A 124 3.96 -12.14 -18.65
CA PHE A 124 5.23 -11.67 -18.08
C PHE A 124 6.04 -10.73 -18.99
N PRO A 125 6.42 -11.10 -20.23
CA PRO A 125 7.20 -10.22 -21.11
C PRO A 125 6.42 -8.97 -21.52
N LEU A 126 5.10 -9.08 -21.59
CA LEU A 126 4.23 -7.97 -21.93
C LEU A 126 4.20 -6.93 -20.79
N LEU A 127 4.09 -7.37 -19.54
CA LEU A 127 4.14 -6.50 -18.36
C LEU A 127 5.48 -5.81 -18.22
N VAL A 128 6.57 -6.55 -18.43
CA VAL A 128 7.91 -5.95 -18.48
C VAL A 128 7.95 -4.86 -19.55
N TRP A 129 7.43 -5.13 -20.75
CA TRP A 129 7.40 -4.12 -21.81
C TRP A 129 6.56 -2.87 -21.48
N THR A 130 5.54 -2.97 -20.62
CA THR A 130 4.73 -1.80 -20.24
C THR A 130 5.43 -0.82 -19.31
N ALA A 131 6.35 -1.29 -18.47
CA ALA A 131 6.91 -0.52 -17.37
C ALA A 131 8.43 -0.68 -17.22
N TRP A 132 9.13 -1.23 -18.22
CA TRP A 132 10.57 -1.47 -18.12
C TRP A 132 11.39 -0.20 -17.90
N THR A 133 10.93 0.97 -18.38
CA THR A 133 11.70 2.22 -18.27
C THR A 133 11.92 2.66 -16.82
N PRO A 134 10.88 2.81 -15.96
CA PRO A 134 11.09 3.12 -14.54
C PRO A 134 11.76 1.97 -13.78
N TYR A 135 11.51 0.70 -14.13
CA TYR A 135 12.23 -0.43 -13.51
C TYR A 135 13.73 -0.37 -13.78
N LEU A 136 14.13 -0.15 -15.04
CA LEU A 136 15.54 -0.07 -15.42
C LEU A 136 16.23 1.09 -14.71
N PHE A 137 15.59 2.26 -14.69
CA PHE A 137 16.17 3.44 -14.05
C PHE A 137 16.27 3.28 -12.52
N GLY A 138 15.23 2.76 -11.88
CA GLY A 138 15.24 2.45 -10.44
C GLY A 138 16.33 1.43 -10.09
N SER A 139 16.40 0.31 -10.81
CA SER A 139 17.42 -0.72 -10.58
C SER A 139 18.85 -0.24 -10.86
N LEU A 140 19.05 0.66 -11.83
CA LEU A 140 20.36 1.26 -12.07
C LEU A 140 20.79 2.15 -10.90
N MET A 141 19.87 2.97 -10.36
CA MET A 141 20.14 3.78 -9.18
C MET A 141 20.39 2.92 -7.95
N GLU A 142 19.68 1.81 -7.80
CA GLU A 142 19.91 0.84 -6.72
C GLU A 142 21.31 0.24 -6.79
N LEU A 143 21.80 -0.08 -7.99
CA LEU A 143 23.16 -0.58 -8.17
C LEU A 143 24.19 0.47 -7.72
N ILE A 144 23.98 1.73 -8.09
CA ILE A 144 24.85 2.84 -7.66
C ILE A 144 24.80 3.00 -6.14
N HIS A 145 23.61 2.92 -5.54
CA HIS A 145 23.40 2.96 -4.09
C HIS A 145 24.22 1.88 -3.39
N VAL A 146 24.13 0.62 -3.82
CA VAL A 146 24.90 -0.50 -3.26
C VAL A 146 26.41 -0.25 -3.36
N CYS A 147 26.90 0.29 -4.49
CA CYS A 147 28.32 0.62 -4.63
C CYS A 147 28.77 1.73 -3.66
N VAL A 148 27.93 2.74 -3.42
CA VAL A 148 28.21 3.83 -2.47
C VAL A 148 28.20 3.29 -1.04
N ASP A 149 27.27 2.41 -0.69
CA ASP A 149 27.17 1.82 0.64
C ASP A 149 28.34 0.88 0.98
N LEU A 150 28.85 0.16 -0.03
CA LEU A 150 30.08 -0.61 0.11
C LEU A 150 31.29 0.27 0.50
N SER A 151 31.30 1.56 0.17
CA SER A 151 32.40 2.48 0.52
C SER A 151 32.40 2.90 2.00
N GLN A 152 31.24 2.86 2.67
CA GLN A 152 31.06 3.30 4.06
C GLN A 152 31.95 2.57 5.09
N PRO A 153 32.04 1.22 5.11
CA PRO A 153 32.88 0.52 6.09
C PRO A 153 34.37 0.83 5.93
N PHE A 154 34.85 1.15 4.73
CA PHE A 154 36.25 1.53 4.52
C PHE A 154 36.59 2.87 5.17
N ILE A 155 35.68 3.83 5.10
CA ILE A 155 35.85 5.14 5.75
C ILE A 155 35.73 4.99 7.26
N LEU A 156 34.79 4.17 7.74
CA LEU A 156 34.65 3.87 9.16
C LEU A 156 35.92 3.19 9.70
N SER A 157 36.52 2.27 8.95
CA SER A 157 37.80 1.66 9.32
C SER A 157 38.89 2.70 9.47
N LYS A 158 39.00 3.67 8.54
CA LYS A 158 39.97 4.76 8.64
C LYS A 158 39.70 5.70 9.80
N LEU A 159 38.44 5.89 10.17
CA LEU A 159 38.05 6.65 11.36
C LEU A 159 38.45 5.91 12.64
N ILE A 160 38.32 4.58 12.68
CA ILE A 160 38.75 3.74 13.83
C ILE A 160 40.28 3.74 13.96
N ASP A 161 41.01 3.65 12.84
CA ASP A 161 42.47 3.79 12.79
C ASP A 161 42.88 5.16 13.36
N PHE A 162 42.22 6.25 12.92
CA PHE A 162 42.46 7.61 13.43
C PHE A 162 42.18 7.76 14.94
N VAL A 163 41.17 7.07 15.47
CA VAL A 163 40.88 7.11 16.92
C VAL A 163 41.93 6.36 17.73
N SER A 164 42.60 5.37 17.11
CA SER A 164 43.61 4.54 17.76
C SER A 164 45.01 5.17 17.70
N ASP A 165 45.31 5.95 16.64
CA ASP A 165 46.60 6.60 16.41
C ASP A 165 46.58 8.12 16.71
N THR A 166 47.72 8.70 17.08
CA THR A 166 47.84 10.16 17.34
C THR A 166 48.07 10.95 16.05
N GLU A 167 47.14 10.88 15.09
CA GLU A 167 47.17 11.69 13.87
C GLU A 167 46.61 13.11 14.07
N HIS A 168 46.87 14.00 13.10
CA HIS A 168 46.35 15.37 13.16
C HIS A 168 44.81 15.41 13.08
N LEU A 169 44.18 16.19 13.96
CA LEU A 169 42.74 16.34 14.12
C LEU A 169 41.95 16.57 12.82
N TRP A 170 42.54 17.27 11.84
CA TRP A 170 41.86 17.59 10.59
C TRP A 170 41.54 16.35 9.76
N HIS A 171 42.36 15.28 9.82
CA HIS A 171 42.11 14.03 9.11
C HIS A 171 40.84 13.35 9.62
N GLY A 172 40.67 13.25 10.94
CA GLY A 172 39.45 12.73 11.56
C GLY A 172 38.21 13.52 11.19
N LEU A 173 38.32 14.86 11.14
CA LEU A 173 37.22 15.73 10.71
C LEU A 173 36.86 15.51 9.23
N CYS A 174 37.85 15.35 8.36
CA CYS A 174 37.64 15.03 6.94
C CYS A 174 36.96 13.66 6.76
N TYR A 175 37.37 12.63 7.50
CA TYR A 175 36.72 11.31 7.45
C TYR A 175 35.26 11.37 7.92
N ALA A 176 34.98 12.08 9.01
CA ALA A 176 33.62 12.25 9.53
C ALA A 176 32.71 13.01 8.55
N VAL A 177 33.21 14.07 7.92
CA VAL A 177 32.48 14.83 6.90
C VAL A 177 32.25 13.98 5.65
N ALA A 178 33.27 13.26 5.17
CA ALA A 178 33.15 12.37 4.02
C ALA A 178 32.12 11.26 4.28
N TYR A 179 32.15 10.63 5.46
CA TYR A 179 31.17 9.63 5.87
C TYR A 179 29.75 10.20 5.88
N SER A 180 29.55 11.40 6.43
CA SER A 180 28.25 12.05 6.47
C SER A 180 27.71 12.41 5.08
N LEU A 181 28.57 12.91 4.19
CA LEU A 181 28.20 13.25 2.81
C LEU A 181 27.85 12.00 1.99
N ILE A 182 28.62 10.93 2.13
CA ILE A 182 28.35 9.65 1.46
C ILE A 182 27.03 9.06 1.92
N ASN A 183 26.74 9.10 3.22
CA ASN A 183 25.45 8.69 3.75
C ASN A 183 24.30 9.53 3.18
N LEU A 184 24.46 10.86 3.09
CA LEU A 184 23.43 11.73 2.51
C LEU A 184 23.16 11.39 1.04
N ILE A 185 24.21 11.11 0.26
CA ILE A 185 24.10 10.74 -1.16
C ILE A 185 23.46 9.36 -1.32
N SER A 186 23.85 8.38 -0.51
CA SER A 186 23.28 7.03 -0.48
C SER A 186 21.77 7.08 -0.23
N GLN A 187 21.35 7.79 0.82
CA GLN A 187 19.94 7.93 1.18
C GLN A 187 19.12 8.66 0.10
N LEU A 188 19.73 9.62 -0.60
CA LEU A 188 19.10 10.26 -1.74
C LEU A 188 18.87 9.26 -2.90
N LEU A 189 19.85 8.41 -3.20
CA LEU A 189 19.75 7.39 -4.24
C LEU A 189 18.70 6.32 -3.91
N GLU A 190 18.68 5.83 -2.67
CA GLU A 190 17.69 4.86 -2.18
C GLU A 190 16.26 5.43 -2.30
N CYS A 191 16.06 6.69 -1.91
CA CYS A 191 14.77 7.37 -2.03
C CYS A 191 14.29 7.44 -3.49
N HIS A 192 15.17 7.80 -4.43
CA HIS A 192 14.82 7.83 -5.85
C HIS A 192 14.53 6.43 -6.41
N SER A 193 15.38 5.45 -6.09
CA SER A 193 15.19 4.05 -6.49
C SER A 193 13.81 3.55 -6.08
N ASN A 194 13.46 3.72 -4.80
CA ASN A 194 12.14 3.38 -4.26
C ASN A 194 11.01 4.12 -4.97
N LEU A 195 11.15 5.42 -5.24
CA LEU A 195 10.13 6.21 -5.93
C LEU A 195 9.87 5.69 -7.35
N PHE A 196 10.91 5.40 -8.13
CA PHE A 196 10.77 4.87 -9.49
C PHE A 196 10.21 3.44 -9.52
N ILE A 197 10.67 2.57 -8.60
CA ILE A 197 10.17 1.20 -8.48
C ILE A 197 8.69 1.19 -8.09
N ASN A 198 8.29 2.00 -7.11
CA ASN A 198 6.89 2.13 -6.71
C ASN A 198 6.01 2.67 -7.85
N MET A 199 6.49 3.66 -8.61
CA MET A 199 5.77 4.14 -9.79
C MET A 199 5.58 3.04 -10.84
N ALA A 200 6.63 2.24 -11.10
CA ALA A 200 6.56 1.11 -12.01
C ALA A 200 5.54 0.06 -11.54
N TYR A 201 5.56 -0.26 -10.24
CA TYR A 201 4.63 -1.17 -9.59
C TYR A 201 3.18 -0.74 -9.81
N TYR A 202 2.81 0.49 -9.44
CA TYR A 202 1.44 0.99 -9.60
C TYR A 202 0.98 1.01 -11.07
N ARG A 203 1.89 1.32 -12.00
CA ARG A 203 1.58 1.28 -13.44
C ARG A 203 1.30 -0.14 -13.93
N THR A 204 2.11 -1.13 -13.53
CA THR A 204 1.87 -2.53 -13.91
C THR A 204 0.58 -3.07 -13.29
N SER A 205 0.33 -2.74 -12.03
CA SER A 205 -0.88 -3.14 -11.29
C SER A 205 -2.15 -2.59 -11.92
N SER A 206 -2.18 -1.30 -12.29
CA SER A 206 -3.34 -0.69 -12.95
C SER A 206 -3.58 -1.24 -14.36
N ALA A 207 -2.52 -1.52 -15.13
CA ALA A 207 -2.62 -2.17 -16.43
C ALA A 207 -3.18 -3.60 -16.32
N LEU A 208 -2.73 -4.37 -15.31
CA LEU A 208 -3.20 -5.72 -15.03
C LEU A 208 -4.69 -5.76 -14.72
N ILE A 209 -5.15 -4.94 -13.77
CA ILE A 209 -6.58 -4.87 -13.42
C ILE A 209 -7.40 -4.53 -14.66
N SER A 210 -6.98 -3.51 -15.42
CA SER A 210 -7.72 -3.06 -16.61
C SER A 210 -7.81 -4.14 -17.69
N ALA A 211 -6.71 -4.88 -17.93
CA ALA A 211 -6.68 -5.99 -18.88
C ALA A 211 -7.55 -7.17 -18.44
N LEU A 212 -7.53 -7.48 -17.14
CA LEU A 212 -8.37 -8.51 -16.55
C LEU A 212 -9.85 -8.13 -16.64
N TYR A 213 -10.20 -6.90 -16.31
CA TYR A 213 -11.57 -6.38 -16.41
C TYR A 213 -12.10 -6.47 -17.85
N GLN A 214 -11.32 -6.03 -18.85
CA GLN A 214 -11.72 -6.16 -20.25
C GLN A 214 -11.84 -7.61 -20.72
N LYS A 215 -10.94 -8.49 -20.28
CA LYS A 215 -11.02 -9.92 -20.60
C LYS A 215 -12.27 -10.54 -19.99
N MET A 216 -12.62 -10.20 -18.75
CA MET A 216 -13.85 -10.64 -18.08
C MET A 216 -15.09 -10.13 -18.79
N LEU A 217 -15.14 -8.86 -19.18
CA LEU A 217 -16.26 -8.32 -19.96
C LEU A 217 -16.45 -9.04 -21.29
N ARG A 218 -15.37 -9.40 -21.99
CA ARG A 218 -15.47 -10.21 -23.23
C ARG A 218 -15.88 -11.66 -22.95
N LEU A 219 -15.38 -12.26 -21.87
CA LEU A 219 -15.73 -13.62 -21.45
C LEU A 219 -17.14 -13.74 -20.86
N SER A 220 -17.78 -12.64 -20.45
CA SER A 220 -19.19 -12.64 -20.04
C SER A 220 -20.13 -13.14 -21.14
N GLN A 221 -19.71 -13.04 -22.42
CA GLN A 221 -20.42 -13.61 -23.56
C GLN A 221 -20.22 -15.13 -23.71
N LEU A 222 -19.25 -15.73 -23.01
CA LEU A 222 -18.83 -17.14 -23.15
C LEU A 222 -19.26 -18.05 -21.98
N GLY A 223 -19.94 -17.54 -20.95
CA GLY A 223 -20.66 -18.38 -19.99
C GLY A 223 -20.71 -17.87 -18.54
N PRO A 224 -21.57 -18.48 -17.69
CA PRO A 224 -21.90 -18.02 -16.33
C PRO A 224 -20.71 -17.92 -15.38
N SER A 225 -19.72 -18.83 -15.48
CA SER A 225 -18.63 -18.96 -14.50
C SER A 225 -17.67 -17.76 -14.46
N SER A 226 -17.55 -16.97 -15.54
CA SER A 226 -16.67 -15.79 -15.56
C SER A 226 -17.31 -14.52 -14.98
N LEU A 227 -18.64 -14.49 -14.87
CA LEU A 227 -19.41 -13.37 -14.31
C LEU A 227 -19.30 -13.26 -12.79
N THR A 228 -18.92 -14.34 -12.11
CA THR A 228 -18.80 -14.40 -10.64
C THR A 228 -17.86 -13.34 -10.09
N LEU A 229 -16.68 -13.18 -10.71
CA LEU A 229 -15.69 -12.22 -10.24
C LEU A 229 -16.16 -10.76 -10.44
N LEU A 230 -16.83 -10.48 -11.57
CA LEU A 230 -17.40 -9.17 -11.84
C LEU A 230 -18.55 -8.84 -10.87
N ALA A 231 -19.41 -9.81 -10.58
CA ALA A 231 -20.49 -9.65 -9.61
C ALA A 231 -19.97 -9.40 -8.19
N VAL A 232 -18.92 -10.12 -7.77
CA VAL A 232 -18.31 -9.89 -6.45
C VAL A 232 -17.62 -8.52 -6.39
N MET A 233 -16.92 -8.08 -7.44
CA MET A 233 -16.33 -6.74 -7.50
C MET A 233 -17.38 -5.62 -7.41
N LEU A 234 -18.51 -5.79 -8.10
CA LEU A 234 -19.64 -4.83 -8.06
C LEU A 234 -20.30 -4.74 -6.69
N ILE A 235 -20.20 -5.78 -5.85
CA ILE A 235 -20.75 -5.79 -4.50
C ILE A 235 -19.71 -5.29 -3.48
N VAL A 236 -18.46 -5.75 -3.58
CA VAL A 236 -17.39 -5.42 -2.64
C VAL A 236 -16.99 -3.95 -2.76
N GLY A 237 -16.91 -3.39 -3.97
CA GLY A 237 -16.56 -1.98 -4.20
C GLY A 237 -17.46 -0.97 -3.47
N PRO A 238 -18.79 -0.97 -3.67
CA PRO A 238 -19.68 -0.05 -2.95
C PRO A 238 -19.75 -0.35 -1.45
N PHE A 239 -19.54 -1.61 -1.04
CA PHE A 239 -19.47 -1.96 0.37
C PHE A 239 -18.25 -1.34 1.05
N THR A 240 -17.06 -1.47 0.44
CA THR A 240 -15.83 -0.89 1.01
C THR A 240 -15.90 0.63 1.03
N THR A 241 -16.42 1.29 -0.01
CA THR A 241 -16.60 2.76 0.00
C THR A 241 -17.60 3.21 1.07
N PHE A 242 -18.71 2.49 1.25
CA PHE A 242 -19.65 2.78 2.33
C PHE A 242 -18.99 2.69 3.71
N VAL A 243 -18.23 1.62 3.99
CA VAL A 243 -17.52 1.47 5.26
C VAL A 243 -16.47 2.57 5.44
N MET A 244 -15.74 2.95 4.39
CA MET A 244 -14.79 4.07 4.44
C MET A 244 -15.45 5.39 4.84
N THR A 245 -16.60 5.75 4.24
CA THR A 245 -17.31 6.98 4.64
C THR A 245 -17.69 6.98 6.13
N ARG A 246 -17.98 5.81 6.72
CA ARG A 246 -18.24 5.69 8.17
C ARG A 246 -16.97 5.87 8.98
N ILE A 247 -15.86 5.29 8.55
CA ILE A 247 -14.54 5.50 9.17
C ILE A 247 -14.18 6.99 9.17
N ASP A 248 -14.40 7.69 8.05
CA ASP A 248 -14.11 9.12 7.90
C ASP A 248 -14.94 9.95 8.89
N THR A 249 -16.26 9.72 8.96
CA THR A 249 -17.12 10.42 9.95
C THR A 249 -16.69 10.18 11.40
N LEU A 250 -16.21 8.97 11.72
CA LEU A 250 -15.68 8.66 13.05
C LEU A 250 -14.32 9.30 13.30
N GLN A 251 -13.49 9.42 12.27
CA GLN A 251 -12.22 10.13 12.30
C GLN A 251 -12.42 11.62 12.58
N THR A 252 -13.35 12.29 11.89
CA THR A 252 -13.67 13.70 12.16
C THR A 252 -14.16 13.89 13.60
N LYS A 253 -15.04 13.00 14.08
CA LYS A 253 -15.55 13.04 15.46
C LYS A 253 -14.43 12.83 16.50
N GLN A 254 -13.48 11.94 16.22
CA GLN A 254 -12.31 11.72 17.07
C GLN A 254 -11.43 12.98 17.11
N MET A 255 -11.19 13.64 15.98
CA MET A 255 -10.39 14.87 15.92
C MET A 255 -11.03 15.98 16.78
N GLN A 256 -12.34 16.20 16.67
CA GLN A 256 -13.06 17.17 17.50
C GLN A 256 -12.93 16.89 19.01
N LEU A 257 -13.02 15.62 19.42
CA LEU A 257 -12.87 15.23 20.83
C LEU A 257 -11.42 15.38 21.32
N LYS A 258 -10.44 15.09 20.46
CA LYS A 258 -9.01 15.28 20.74
C LYS A 258 -8.66 16.76 20.92
N ASP A 259 -9.20 17.63 20.07
CA ASP A 259 -8.99 19.07 20.16
C ASP A 259 -9.62 19.64 21.45
N LYS A 260 -10.87 19.25 21.75
CA LYS A 260 -11.54 19.59 23.00
C LYS A 260 -10.73 19.15 24.23
N ARG A 261 -10.16 17.93 24.21
CA ARG A 261 -9.29 17.44 25.30
C ARG A 261 -8.03 18.29 25.42
N MET A 262 -7.42 18.69 24.30
CA MET A 262 -6.21 19.52 24.31
C MET A 262 -6.50 20.92 24.86
N GLU A 263 -7.64 21.51 24.49
CA GLU A 263 -8.11 22.79 25.03
C GLU A 263 -8.30 22.72 26.56
N GLN A 264 -8.99 21.68 27.06
CA GLN A 264 -9.18 21.46 28.49
C GLN A 264 -7.85 21.30 29.25
N ILE A 265 -6.87 20.60 28.66
CA ILE A 265 -5.54 20.45 29.26
C ILE A 265 -4.81 21.79 29.30
N SER A 266 -4.90 22.57 28.23
CA SER A 266 -4.31 23.92 28.16
C SER A 266 -4.91 24.86 29.22
N GLU A 267 -6.23 24.82 29.41
CA GLU A 267 -6.96 25.58 30.43
C GLU A 267 -6.43 25.25 31.85
N VAL A 268 -6.24 23.96 32.15
CA VAL A 268 -5.72 23.48 33.43
C VAL A 268 -4.26 23.88 33.64
N LEU A 269 -3.41 23.76 32.62
CA LEU A 269 -1.98 24.10 32.72
C LEU A 269 -1.78 25.61 32.94
N SER A 270 -2.54 26.44 32.23
CA SER A 270 -2.49 27.90 32.38
C SER A 270 -2.88 28.35 33.80
N ASN A 271 -3.87 27.68 34.41
CA ASN A 271 -4.44 28.05 35.71
C ASN A 271 -4.01 27.13 36.88
N ILE A 272 -2.95 26.34 36.71
CA ILE A 272 -2.61 25.24 37.64
C ILE A 272 -2.43 25.67 39.11
N LYS A 273 -1.87 26.87 39.34
CA LYS A 273 -1.68 27.41 40.70
C LYS A 273 -3.01 27.67 41.41
N LEU A 274 -4.00 28.18 40.66
CA LEU A 274 -5.34 28.47 41.17
C LEU A 274 -6.11 27.19 41.50
N LEU A 275 -6.03 26.18 40.61
CA LEU A 275 -6.67 24.88 40.85
C LEU A 275 -6.11 24.20 42.11
N LYS A 276 -4.79 24.29 42.33
CA LYS A 276 -4.14 23.75 43.54
C LYS A 276 -4.55 24.48 44.81
N LEU A 277 -4.68 25.80 44.75
CA LEU A 277 -5.09 26.62 45.90
C LEU A 277 -6.51 26.26 46.37
N PHE A 278 -7.43 25.98 45.45
CA PHE A 278 -8.83 25.63 45.77
C PHE A 278 -9.08 24.12 45.91
N GLY A 279 -8.08 23.27 45.66
CA GLY A 279 -8.27 21.81 45.69
C GLY A 279 -9.20 21.28 44.58
N TRP A 280 -9.33 21.98 43.46
CA TRP A 280 -10.23 21.63 42.34
C TRP A 280 -9.62 20.67 41.30
N GLU A 281 -8.52 19.99 41.62
CA GLU A 281 -7.85 19.09 40.65
C GLU A 281 -8.77 17.93 40.20
N LYS A 282 -9.44 17.27 41.14
CA LYS A 282 -10.30 16.11 40.87
C LYS A 282 -11.42 16.39 39.86
N PRO A 283 -12.28 17.43 40.02
CA PRO A 283 -13.35 17.69 39.06
C PRO A 283 -12.84 18.04 37.65
N PHE A 284 -11.69 18.69 37.51
CA PHE A 284 -11.08 18.94 36.20
C PHE A 284 -10.50 17.67 35.57
N ILE A 285 -9.88 16.80 36.36
CA ILE A 285 -9.41 15.48 35.91
C ILE A 285 -10.61 14.64 35.45
N ASP A 286 -11.70 14.63 36.19
CA ASP A 286 -12.92 13.88 35.84
C ASP A 286 -13.50 14.40 34.52
N ARG A 287 -13.56 15.73 34.33
CA ARG A 287 -13.99 16.37 33.08
C ARG A 287 -13.13 15.96 31.88
N ILE A 288 -11.80 15.94 32.03
CA ILE A 288 -10.87 15.50 30.97
C ILE A 288 -11.03 13.98 30.71
N SER A 289 -11.22 13.19 31.77
CA SER A 289 -11.39 11.74 31.68
C SER A 289 -12.67 11.35 30.93
N GLU A 290 -13.74 12.13 31.09
CA GLU A 290 -15.00 11.93 30.37
C GLU A 290 -14.82 12.21 28.87
N THR A 291 -14.17 13.33 28.49
CA THR A 291 -13.80 13.61 27.10
C THR A 291 -12.94 12.48 26.52
N ARG A 292 -11.97 11.98 27.31
CA ARG A 292 -11.11 10.86 26.92
C ARG A 292 -11.90 9.56 26.71
N ARG A 293 -12.90 9.28 27.53
CA ARG A 293 -13.75 8.09 27.38
C ARG A 293 -14.54 8.13 26.06
N GLN A 294 -15.07 9.29 25.70
CA GLN A 294 -15.77 9.51 24.42
C GLN A 294 -14.82 9.39 23.22
N GLU A 295 -13.60 9.92 23.33
CA GLU A 295 -12.54 9.77 22.32
C GLU A 295 -12.20 8.29 22.10
N LEU A 296 -11.97 7.55 23.18
CA LEU A 296 -11.66 6.11 23.15
C LEU A 296 -12.80 5.27 22.57
N HIS A 297 -14.06 5.61 22.89
CA HIS A 297 -15.21 4.92 22.31
C HIS A 297 -15.27 5.12 20.78
N THR A 298 -15.09 6.35 20.31
CA THR A 298 -15.06 6.67 18.88
C THR A 298 -13.92 5.97 18.17
N LEU A 299 -12.74 5.92 18.81
CA LEU A 299 -11.57 5.23 18.29
C LEU A 299 -11.77 3.72 18.21
N LYS A 300 -12.35 3.08 19.24
CA LYS A 300 -12.68 1.65 19.21
C LYS A 300 -13.64 1.30 18.08
N LEU A 301 -14.68 2.10 17.90
CA LEU A 301 -15.66 1.90 16.83
C LEU A 301 -14.99 2.03 15.45
N LYS A 302 -14.11 3.03 15.27
CA LYS A 302 -13.30 3.19 14.05
C LYS A 302 -12.42 1.97 13.78
N ASN A 303 -11.72 1.47 14.80
CA ASN A 303 -10.85 0.29 14.67
C ASN A 303 -11.64 -0.98 14.35
N TYR A 304 -12.86 -1.13 14.88
CA TYR A 304 -13.72 -2.24 14.52
C TYR A 304 -14.03 -2.24 13.02
N PHE A 305 -14.38 -1.08 12.44
CA PHE A 305 -14.61 -0.95 11.00
C PHE A 305 -13.35 -1.23 10.16
N TRP A 306 -12.19 -0.73 10.55
CA TRP A 306 -10.91 -1.06 9.91
C TRP A 306 -10.64 -2.57 9.92
N SER A 307 -10.83 -3.19 11.09
CA SER A 307 -10.61 -4.62 11.24
C SER A 307 -11.60 -5.44 10.38
N CYS A 308 -12.84 -4.97 10.21
CA CYS A 308 -13.80 -5.58 9.29
C CYS A 308 -13.33 -5.52 7.82
N ILE A 309 -12.72 -4.40 7.40
CA ILE A 309 -12.16 -4.24 6.05
C ILE A 309 -11.01 -5.24 5.83
N ASP A 310 -10.09 -5.36 6.79
CA ASP A 310 -8.96 -6.29 6.69
C ASP A 310 -9.43 -7.74 6.55
N VAL A 311 -10.40 -8.15 7.36
CA VAL A 311 -11.01 -9.49 7.26
C VAL A 311 -11.71 -9.67 5.92
N LEU A 312 -12.43 -8.66 5.43
CA LEU A 312 -13.07 -8.70 4.12
C LEU A 312 -12.06 -8.95 3.00
N TRP A 313 -10.92 -8.24 3.01
CA TRP A 313 -9.85 -8.41 2.02
C TRP A 313 -9.19 -9.78 2.04
N ILE A 314 -9.25 -10.48 3.17
CA ILE A 314 -8.76 -11.85 3.29
C ILE A 314 -9.81 -12.84 2.79
N VAL A 315 -11.08 -12.66 3.16
CA VAL A 315 -12.16 -13.64 2.91
C VAL A 315 -12.67 -13.58 1.45
N VAL A 316 -12.70 -12.41 0.82
CA VAL A 316 -13.25 -12.21 -0.53
C VAL A 316 -12.68 -13.16 -1.59
N PRO A 317 -11.35 -13.36 -1.72
CA PRO A 317 -10.77 -14.32 -2.68
C PRO A 317 -11.24 -15.76 -2.51
N PHE A 318 -11.45 -16.21 -1.26
CA PHE A 318 -11.94 -17.56 -0.97
C PHE A 318 -13.40 -17.73 -1.37
N ILE A 319 -14.25 -16.72 -1.10
CA ILE A 319 -15.65 -16.70 -1.53
C ILE A 319 -15.72 -16.74 -3.07
N ILE A 320 -14.93 -15.90 -3.75
CA ILE A 320 -14.88 -15.86 -5.22
C ILE A 320 -14.48 -17.22 -5.79
N ALA A 321 -13.42 -17.82 -5.24
CA ALA A 321 -12.95 -19.14 -5.68
C ALA A 321 -14.04 -20.20 -5.47
N GLY A 322 -14.68 -20.25 -4.30
CA GLY A 322 -15.74 -21.20 -3.98
C GLY A 322 -16.95 -21.08 -4.90
N ILE A 323 -17.46 -19.87 -5.11
CA ILE A 323 -18.60 -19.63 -6.00
C ILE A 323 -18.23 -19.99 -7.45
N THR A 324 -17.03 -19.59 -7.91
CA THR A 324 -16.60 -19.86 -9.28
C THR A 324 -16.43 -21.36 -9.55
N PHE A 325 -15.84 -22.11 -8.60
CA PHE A 325 -15.71 -23.57 -8.72
C PHE A 325 -17.07 -24.27 -8.68
N THR A 326 -18.00 -23.80 -7.84
CA THR A 326 -19.35 -24.35 -7.77
C THR A 326 -20.10 -24.18 -9.10
N ILE A 327 -20.05 -22.97 -9.68
CA ILE A 327 -20.69 -22.68 -10.97
C ILE A 327 -20.01 -23.45 -12.11
N PHE A 328 -18.68 -23.58 -12.08
CA PHE A 328 -17.93 -24.35 -13.07
C PHE A 328 -18.31 -25.85 -13.07
N ILE A 329 -18.43 -26.46 -11.88
CA ILE A 329 -18.86 -27.87 -11.76
C ILE A 329 -20.27 -28.05 -12.31
N TYR A 330 -21.19 -27.12 -12.02
CA TYR A 330 -22.58 -27.23 -12.42
C TYR A 330 -22.81 -26.97 -13.92
N THR A 331 -21.99 -26.11 -14.53
CA THR A 331 -22.20 -25.64 -15.91
C THR A 331 -21.34 -26.37 -16.93
N SER A 332 -20.08 -26.66 -16.60
CA SER A 332 -19.08 -26.95 -17.63
C SER A 332 -18.98 -28.41 -18.05
N GLY A 333 -19.55 -29.37 -17.31
CA GLY A 333 -19.55 -30.80 -17.66
C GLY A 333 -18.15 -31.44 -17.87
N GLN A 334 -17.08 -30.68 -17.67
CA GLN A 334 -15.68 -31.06 -17.82
C GLN A 334 -15.12 -31.50 -16.46
N PRO A 335 -14.20 -32.47 -16.41
CA PRO A 335 -13.62 -32.92 -15.15
C PRO A 335 -12.81 -31.80 -14.49
N PHE A 336 -13.17 -31.46 -13.26
CA PHE A 336 -12.47 -30.48 -12.44
C PHE A 336 -11.03 -30.96 -12.18
N THR A 337 -10.05 -30.35 -12.85
CA THR A 337 -8.64 -30.73 -12.78
C THR A 337 -7.90 -29.79 -11.84
N ALA A 338 -7.00 -30.30 -10.98
CA ALA A 338 -6.22 -29.48 -10.05
C ALA A 338 -5.49 -28.31 -10.74
N LYS A 339 -4.96 -28.53 -11.95
CA LYS A 339 -4.31 -27.51 -12.77
C LYS A 339 -5.20 -26.27 -13.01
N THR A 340 -6.48 -26.45 -13.32
CA THR A 340 -7.39 -25.31 -13.57
C THR A 340 -7.72 -24.58 -12.28
N ALA A 341 -7.87 -25.29 -11.16
CA ALA A 341 -8.12 -24.69 -9.85
C ALA A 341 -6.95 -23.81 -9.38
N PHE A 342 -5.72 -24.32 -9.47
CA PHE A 342 -4.51 -23.56 -9.09
C PHE A 342 -4.31 -22.33 -9.96
N VAL A 343 -4.48 -22.44 -11.27
CA VAL A 343 -4.36 -21.29 -12.18
C VAL A 343 -5.40 -20.21 -11.86
N SER A 344 -6.65 -20.59 -11.59
CA SER A 344 -7.70 -19.65 -11.19
C SER A 344 -7.38 -18.97 -9.85
N LEU A 345 -6.91 -19.73 -8.85
CA LEU A 345 -6.53 -19.20 -7.54
C LEU A 345 -5.36 -18.21 -7.63
N SER A 346 -4.32 -18.52 -8.41
CA SER A 346 -3.19 -17.60 -8.63
C SER A 346 -3.63 -16.29 -9.28
N VAL A 347 -4.62 -16.33 -10.18
CA VAL A 347 -5.20 -15.13 -10.81
C VAL A 347 -5.96 -14.30 -9.78
N TYR A 348 -6.72 -14.92 -8.87
CA TYR A 348 -7.42 -14.20 -7.80
C TYR A 348 -6.45 -13.59 -6.77
N ILE A 349 -5.40 -14.31 -6.38
CA ILE A 349 -4.38 -13.79 -5.47
C ILE A 349 -3.64 -12.60 -6.10
N SER A 350 -3.28 -12.68 -7.38
CA SER A 350 -2.66 -11.56 -8.11
C SER A 350 -3.59 -10.34 -8.23
N LEU A 351 -4.91 -10.55 -8.22
CA LEU A 351 -5.91 -9.50 -8.28
C LEU A 351 -6.13 -8.79 -6.93
N LYS A 352 -5.81 -9.45 -5.81
CA LYS A 352 -5.89 -8.85 -4.46
C LYS A 352 -4.90 -7.70 -4.28
N ALA A 353 -3.66 -7.88 -4.76
CA ALA A 353 -2.57 -6.93 -4.55
C ALA A 353 -2.90 -5.48 -4.95
N PRO A 354 -3.59 -5.22 -6.07
CA PRO A 354 -3.96 -3.86 -6.44
C PRO A 354 -5.36 -3.41 -6.00
N MET A 355 -6.14 -4.27 -5.33
CA MET A 355 -7.46 -3.89 -4.79
C MET A 355 -7.37 -3.41 -3.33
N GLY A 356 -6.40 -3.91 -2.56
CA GLY A 356 -6.20 -3.55 -1.15
C GLY A 356 -5.36 -2.29 -0.90
N SER A 357 -5.15 -1.46 -1.91
CA SER A 357 -4.36 -0.21 -1.83
C SER A 357 -5.21 1.03 -1.86
#